data_AF-A0A6J5UHD1-F1
#
_entry.id   AF-A0A6J5UHD1-F1
#
_cell.length_a   1.000
_cell.length_b   1.000
_cell.length_c   1.000
_cell.angle_alpha   90.00
_cell.angle_beta   90.00
_cell.angle_gamma   90.00
#
_symmetry.space_group_name_H-M   'P 1'
#
loop_
_entity.id
_entity.type
_entity.pdbx_description
1 polymer ?
#
loop_
_entity_poly.entity_id
_entity_poly.type
_entity_poly.pdbx_seq_one_letter_code
_entity_poly.pdbx_strand_id
1 'polypeptide(L)'
;MAPGPDGFLGLFYHKYSEQVNEILCNTAQSRTNWGGDLRKINQTHLIPKVSSLESATEFLPISLCNNSYKILVKVLANRLKKILPCIISHHQNAFVPSRQIQDNILVAHEAFHYLKHKKGKLAS
;
A
#
# COMPACT_ATOMS: atom_id res chain seq x y z
N MET A 1 13.24 -3.95 -12.39
CA MET A 1 12.49 -2.81 -11.82
C MET A 1 13.04 -1.54 -12.42
N ALA A 2 12.19 -0.70 -13.01
CA ALA A 2 12.62 0.61 -13.50
C ALA A 2 12.98 1.53 -12.32
N PRO A 3 14.02 2.38 -12.45
CA PRO A 3 14.37 3.35 -11.43
C PRO A 3 13.27 4.42 -11.29
N GLY A 4 13.26 5.07 -10.12
CA GLY A 4 12.45 6.27 -9.96
C GLY A 4 13.05 7.46 -10.71
N PRO A 5 12.47 8.65 -10.55
CA PRO A 5 13.01 9.90 -11.11
C PRO A 5 14.45 10.20 -10.72
N ASP A 6 14.90 9.67 -9.57
CA ASP A 6 16.27 9.75 -9.07
C ASP A 6 17.29 8.90 -9.87
N GLY A 7 16.83 8.03 -10.77
CA GLY A 7 17.68 7.17 -11.59
C GLY A 7 18.32 6.01 -10.83
N PHE A 8 18.09 5.85 -9.52
CA PHE A 8 18.74 4.82 -8.72
C PHE A 8 18.01 3.48 -8.79
N LEU A 9 18.74 2.44 -9.19
CA LEU A 9 18.26 1.05 -9.21
C LEU A 9 18.25 0.44 -7.80
N GLY A 10 17.44 -0.60 -7.58
CA GLY A 10 17.40 -1.31 -6.29
C GLY A 10 18.76 -1.84 -5.81
N LEU A 11 19.65 -2.22 -6.73
CA LEU A 11 21.01 -2.68 -6.39
C LEU A 11 21.86 -1.60 -5.71
N PHE A 12 21.65 -0.32 -6.04
CA PHE A 12 22.30 0.79 -5.35
C PHE A 12 21.96 0.78 -3.85
N TYR A 13 20.67 0.61 -3.54
CA TYR A 13 20.17 0.60 -2.17
C TYR A 13 20.66 -0.61 -1.36
N HIS A 14 20.90 -1.75 -2.03
CA HIS A 14 21.55 -2.90 -1.37
C HIS A 14 23.03 -2.65 -1.13
N LYS A 15 23.75 -2.14 -2.14
CA LYS A 15 25.19 -1.90 -2.07
C LYS A 15 25.56 -0.87 -1.01
N TYR A 16 24.77 0.19 -0.86
CA TYR A 16 25.01 1.30 0.07
C TYR A 16 24.00 1.29 1.22
N SER A 17 23.57 0.10 1.65
CA SER A 17 22.46 -0.05 2.60
C SER A 17 22.72 0.64 3.93
N GLU A 18 23.95 0.62 4.45
CA GLU A 18 24.31 1.32 5.70
C GLU A 18 24.13 2.83 5.59
N GLN A 19 24.71 3.46 4.57
CA GLN A 19 24.62 4.90 4.35
C GLN A 19 23.18 5.33 4.07
N VAL A 20 22.48 4.55 3.24
CA VAL A 20 21.07 4.82 2.92
C VAL A 20 20.22 4.70 4.17
N ASN A 21 20.43 3.70 5.02
CA ASN A 21 19.69 3.54 6.27
C ASN A 21 19.88 4.75 7.19
N GLU A 22 21.12 5.23 7.35
CA GLU A 22 21.40 6.42 8.16
C GLU A 22 20.63 7.64 7.64
N ILE A 23 20.74 7.93 6.34
CA ILE A 23 20.05 9.06 5.70
C ILE A 23 18.53 8.93 5.86
N LEU A 24 17.97 7.74 5.63
CA LEU A 24 16.53 7.49 5.76
C LEU A 24 16.05 7.63 7.20
N CYS A 25 16.81 7.14 8.18
CA CYS A 25 16.50 7.31 9.61
C CYS A 25 16.50 8.78 10.01
N ASN A 26 17.51 9.55 9.61
CA ASN A 26 17.60 10.98 9.87
C ASN A 26 16.45 11.75 9.19
N THR A 27 16.08 11.36 7.97
CA THR A 27 14.93 11.94 7.24
C THR A 27 13.60 11.65 7.95
N ALA A 28 13.41 10.43 8.44
CA ALA A 28 12.20 10.05 9.17
C ALA A 28 12.09 10.78 10.53
N GLN A 29 13.19 10.91 11.26
CA GLN A 29 13.24 11.62 12.55
C GLN A 29 13.03 13.12 12.39
N SER A 30 13.70 13.76 11.41
CA SER A 30 13.53 15.20 11.15
C SER A 30 12.09 15.57 10.78
N ARG A 31 11.35 14.69 10.09
CA ARG A 31 9.91 14.93 9.83
C ARG A 31 9.04 14.77 11.07
N THR A 32 9.36 13.80 11.93
CA THR A 32 8.62 13.57 13.19
C THR A 32 8.80 14.75 14.15
N ASN A 33 9.98 15.36 14.16
CA ASN A 33 10.34 16.39 15.13
C ASN A 33 10.13 17.84 14.61
N TRP A 34 10.18 18.08 13.28
CA TRP A 34 10.25 19.44 12.72
C TRP A 34 9.46 19.66 11.40
N GLY A 35 8.63 18.71 10.96
CA GLY A 35 7.82 18.89 9.75
C GLY A 35 8.59 18.83 8.42
N GLY A 36 9.77 18.20 8.40
CA GLY A 36 10.62 18.04 7.20
C GLY A 36 9.88 17.57 5.94
N ASP A 37 10.31 18.00 4.76
CA ASP A 37 9.59 17.86 3.50
C ASP A 37 9.95 16.60 2.68
N LEU A 38 8.98 15.69 2.47
CA LEU A 38 9.17 14.48 1.65
C LEU A 38 8.85 14.70 0.16
N ARG A 39 8.41 15.90 -0.26
CA ARG A 39 8.00 16.15 -1.66
C ARG A 39 9.10 15.82 -2.66
N LYS A 40 10.36 16.08 -2.32
CA LYS A 40 11.53 15.77 -3.17
C LYS A 40 11.68 14.28 -3.44
N ILE A 41 11.46 13.43 -2.43
CA ILE A 41 11.60 11.99 -2.58
C ILE A 41 10.30 11.30 -3.00
N ASN A 42 9.14 11.94 -2.77
CA ASN A 42 7.82 11.50 -3.22
C ASN A 42 7.50 11.93 -4.67
N GLN A 43 8.51 12.34 -5.44
CA GLN A 43 8.32 12.57 -6.87
C GLN A 43 7.91 11.26 -7.54
N THR A 44 6.73 11.27 -8.13
CA THR A 44 6.08 10.11 -8.71
C THR A 44 5.78 10.40 -10.17
N HIS A 45 6.26 9.54 -11.06
CA HIS A 45 5.94 9.63 -12.49
C HIS A 45 4.93 8.53 -12.85
N LEU A 46 3.90 8.92 -13.59
CA LEU A 46 2.90 8.01 -14.13
C LEU A 46 3.30 7.60 -15.55
N ILE A 47 3.03 6.35 -15.91
CA ILE A 47 3.34 5.83 -17.24
C ILE A 47 2.08 5.95 -18.10
N PRO A 48 2.12 6.66 -19.24
CA PRO A 48 1.00 6.71 -20.18
C PRO A 48 0.67 5.31 -20.73
N LYS A 49 -0.62 4.95 -20.86
CA LYS A 49 -1.07 3.75 -21.60
C LYS A 49 -1.13 4.00 -23.10
N VAL A 50 -1.39 5.24 -23.49
CA VAL A 50 -1.62 5.69 -24.87
C VAL A 50 -0.74 6.89 -25.19
N SER A 51 -0.51 7.14 -26.47
CA SER A 51 0.39 8.20 -26.96
C SER A 51 -0.15 9.61 -26.76
N SER A 52 -1.48 9.78 -26.75
CA SER A 52 -2.14 11.07 -26.53
C SER A 52 -3.06 10.96 -25.32
N LEU A 53 -2.74 11.69 -24.26
CA LEU A 53 -3.45 11.65 -23.00
C LEU A 53 -4.54 12.73 -22.98
N GLU A 54 -5.79 12.31 -22.88
CA GLU A 54 -6.97 13.18 -22.72
C GLU A 54 -7.59 13.06 -21.31
N SER A 55 -7.29 11.97 -20.59
CA SER A 55 -7.83 11.72 -19.25
C SER A 55 -6.85 11.03 -18.31
N ALA A 56 -7.00 11.27 -17.00
CA ALA A 56 -6.22 10.61 -15.95
C ALA A 56 -6.37 9.07 -15.95
N THR A 57 -7.47 8.53 -16.47
CA THR A 57 -7.71 7.07 -16.58
C THR A 57 -6.78 6.36 -17.56
N GLU A 58 -6.11 7.13 -18.42
CA GLU A 58 -5.23 6.66 -19.47
C GLU A 58 -3.77 6.49 -19.00
N PHE A 59 -3.48 6.76 -17.73
CA PHE A 59 -2.24 6.33 -17.11
C PHE A 59 -2.36 4.89 -16.60
N LEU A 60 -1.24 4.17 -16.59
CA LEU A 60 -1.14 2.90 -15.90
C LEU A 60 -1.36 3.10 -14.39
N PRO A 61 -1.99 2.14 -13.70
CA PRO A 61 -2.09 2.16 -12.23
C PRO A 61 -0.73 2.04 -11.52
N ILE A 62 0.38 2.03 -12.25
CA ILE A 62 1.73 1.84 -11.75
C ILE A 62 2.42 3.20 -11.71
N SER A 63 2.89 3.55 -10.51
CA SER A 63 3.60 4.79 -10.21
C SER A 63 5.09 4.53 -10.03
N LEU A 64 5.93 5.24 -10.78
CA LEU A 64 7.39 5.25 -10.61
C LEU A 64 7.76 6.32 -9.59
N CYS A 65 7.87 5.93 -8.32
CA CYS A 65 8.44 6.77 -7.27
C CYS A 65 9.85 6.31 -6.86
N ASN A 66 10.61 7.20 -6.23
CA ASN A 66 11.96 6.90 -5.77
C ASN A 66 11.95 5.73 -4.77
N ASN A 67 12.94 4.85 -4.88
CA ASN A 67 13.03 3.68 -4.01
C ASN A 67 13.26 4.06 -2.54
N SER A 68 13.95 5.18 -2.28
CA SER A 68 14.07 5.80 -0.95
C SER A 68 12.71 6.05 -0.29
N TYR A 69 11.75 6.62 -1.03
CA TYR A 69 10.40 6.84 -0.56
C TYR A 69 9.65 5.53 -0.32
N LYS A 70 9.80 4.54 -1.23
CA LYS A 70 9.20 3.20 -1.04
C LYS A 70 9.70 2.53 0.24
N ILE A 71 11.00 2.65 0.55
CA ILE A 71 11.60 2.10 1.77
C ILE A 71 10.99 2.79 3.01
N LEU A 72 10.91 4.11 3.03
CA LEU A 72 10.31 4.86 4.14
C LEU A 72 8.86 4.45 4.41
N VAL A 73 8.04 4.43 3.36
CA VAL A 73 6.63 4.02 3.48
C VAL A 73 6.52 2.55 3.92
N LYS A 74 7.43 1.67 3.47
CA LYS A 74 7.48 0.27 3.92
C LYS A 74 7.81 0.15 5.41
N VAL A 75 8.76 0.94 5.92
CA VAL A 75 9.08 1.00 7.36
C VAL A 75 7.85 1.46 8.15
N LEU A 76 7.16 2.51 7.70
CA LEU A 76 5.93 2.99 8.33
C LEU A 76 4.83 1.93 8.31
N ALA A 77 4.59 1.30 7.17
CA ALA A 77 3.60 0.22 7.04
C ALA A 77 3.92 -0.96 7.97
N ASN A 78 5.19 -1.34 8.12
CA ASN A 78 5.62 -2.40 9.04
C ASN A 78 5.40 -2.02 10.52
N ARG A 79 5.54 -0.74 10.89
CA ARG A 79 5.20 -0.25 12.24
C ARG A 79 3.68 -0.27 12.46
N LEU A 80 2.91 0.25 11.50
CA LEU A 80 1.44 0.26 11.56
C LEU A 80 0.86 -1.15 11.61
N LYS A 81 1.44 -2.11 10.89
CA LYS A 81 1.03 -3.52 10.90
C LYS A 81 0.96 -4.12 12.31
N LYS A 82 1.78 -3.65 13.26
CA LYS A 82 1.77 -4.14 14.64
C LYS A 82 0.54 -3.68 15.43
N ILE A 83 0.02 -2.49 15.14
CA ILE A 83 -1.15 -1.91 15.84
C ILE A 83 -2.45 -2.17 15.09
N LEU A 84 -2.37 -2.50 13.79
CA LEU A 84 -3.51 -2.68 12.92
C LEU A 84 -4.58 -3.64 13.51
N PRO A 85 -4.23 -4.80 14.10
CA PRO A 85 -5.23 -5.72 14.66
C PRO A 85 -6.10 -5.12 15.77
N CYS A 86 -5.62 -4.09 16.47
CA CYS A 86 -6.35 -3.43 17.57
C CYS A 86 -7.29 -2.32 17.09
N ILE A 87 -7.12 -1.83 15.87
CA ILE A 87 -7.81 -0.62 15.36
C ILE A 87 -8.70 -0.87 14.15
N ILE A 88 -8.69 -2.08 13.58
CA ILE A 88 -9.53 -2.44 12.44
C ILE A 88 -10.61 -3.45 12.83
N SER A 89 -11.77 -3.37 12.16
CA SER A 89 -12.83 -4.37 12.30
C SER A 89 -12.37 -5.74 11.82
N HIS A 90 -12.95 -6.80 12.41
CA HIS A 90 -12.74 -8.18 11.97
C HIS A 90 -13.18 -8.43 10.51
N HIS A 91 -14.11 -7.63 9.98
CA HIS A 91 -14.55 -7.72 8.58
C HIS A 91 -13.62 -7.00 7.59
N GLN A 92 -12.62 -6.25 8.07
CA GLN A 92 -11.68 -5.55 7.20
C GLN A 92 -10.59 -6.52 6.73
N ASN A 93 -10.83 -7.21 5.63
CA ASN A 93 -9.96 -8.30 5.14
C ASN A 93 -8.89 -7.86 4.12
N ALA A 94 -9.05 -6.71 3.46
CA ALA A 94 -8.09 -6.24 2.46
C ALA A 94 -6.78 -5.73 3.09
N PHE A 95 -5.64 -6.15 2.54
CA PHE A 95 -4.29 -5.70 2.93
C PHE A 95 -3.91 -5.97 4.39
N VAL A 96 -4.62 -6.88 5.07
CA VAL A 96 -4.31 -7.32 6.43
C VAL A 96 -3.61 -8.67 6.38
N PRO A 97 -2.44 -8.82 7.02
CA PRO A 97 -1.76 -10.10 7.11
C PRO A 97 -2.66 -11.18 7.68
N SER A 98 -2.59 -12.39 7.12
CA SER A 98 -3.36 -13.55 7.56
C SER A 98 -4.88 -13.47 7.36
N ARG A 99 -5.39 -12.41 6.71
CA ARG A 99 -6.79 -12.35 6.24
C ARG A 99 -6.81 -12.55 4.74
N GLN A 100 -7.60 -13.51 4.27
CA GLN A 100 -7.68 -13.83 2.85
C GLN A 100 -8.99 -13.29 2.27
N ILE A 101 -8.98 -12.96 0.99
CA ILE A 101 -10.20 -12.53 0.31
C ILE A 101 -11.27 -13.65 0.27
N GLN A 102 -10.83 -14.91 0.38
CA GLN A 102 -11.70 -16.07 0.48
C GLN A 102 -12.60 -16.04 1.73
N ASP A 103 -12.11 -15.46 2.84
CA ASP A 103 -12.90 -15.31 4.07
C ASP A 103 -14.15 -14.46 3.81
N ASN A 104 -14.03 -13.38 3.02
CA ASN A 104 -15.18 -12.55 2.62
C ASN A 104 -16.18 -13.31 1.75
N ILE A 105 -15.70 -14.14 0.83
CA ILE A 105 -16.55 -14.93 -0.07
C ILE A 105 -17.37 -15.94 0.74
N LEU A 106 -16.74 -16.59 1.72
CA LEU A 106 -17.40 -17.56 2.59
C LEU A 106 -18.49 -16.90 3.44
N VAL A 107 -18.17 -15.77 4.11
CA VAL A 107 -19.15 -15.00 4.90
C VAL A 107 -20.35 -14.56 4.04
N ALA A 108 -20.10 -14.10 2.81
CA ALA A 108 -21.17 -13.72 1.88
C ALA A 108 -22.03 -14.94 1.48
N HIS A 109 -21.41 -16.08 1.23
CA HIS A 109 -22.11 -17.32 0.89
C HIS A 109 -22.99 -17.81 2.05
N GLU A 110 -22.49 -17.78 3.29
CA GLU A 110 -23.26 -18.12 4.49
C GLU A 110 -24.44 -17.16 4.71
N ALA A 111 -24.22 -15.85 4.54
CA ALA A 111 -25.29 -14.86 4.65
C ALA A 111 -26.39 -15.10 3.60
N PHE A 112 -26.01 -15.39 2.35
CA PHE A 112 -26.96 -15.71 1.29
C PHE A 112 -27.73 -17.00 1.58
N HIS A 113 -27.04 -18.04 2.03
CA HIS A 113 -27.64 -19.32 2.42
C HIS A 113 -28.64 -19.15 3.57
N TYR A 114 -28.26 -18.42 4.63
CA TYR A 114 -29.12 -18.11 5.77
C TYR A 114 -30.40 -17.38 5.34
N LEU A 115 -30.30 -16.36 4.50
CA LEU A 115 -31.46 -15.60 3.99
C LEU A 115 -32.40 -16.47 3.16
N LYS A 116 -31.85 -17.38 2.34
CA LYS A 116 -32.64 -18.32 1.54
C LYS A 116 -33.41 -19.31 2.41
N HIS A 117 -32.80 -19.83 3.48
CA HIS A 117 -33.44 -20.74 4.42
C HIS A 117 -34.46 -20.05 5.35
N LYS A 118 -34.24 -18.78 5.70
CA LYS A 118 -35.17 -18.02 6.56
C LYS A 118 -36.48 -17.67 5.85
N LYS A 119 -36.45 -17.43 4.52
CA LYS A 119 -37.66 -17.24 3.71
C LYS A 119 -38.55 -18.50 3.64
N GLY A 120 -37.99 -19.70 3.82
CA GLY A 120 -38.75 -20.94 3.85
C GLY A 120 -39.53 -21.20 5.14
N LYS A 121 -39.22 -20.50 6.25
CA LYS A 121 -39.89 -20.66 7.56
C LYS A 121 -40.99 -19.62 7.86
N LEU A 122 -41.12 -18.58 7.04
CA LEU A 122 -42.18 -17.56 7.19
C LEU A 122 -43.40 -17.85 6.28
N ALA A 123 -43.40 -18.98 5.57
CA ALA A 123 -44.45 -19.39 4.65
C ALA A 123 -45.10 -20.74 5.02
N SER A 124 -45.02 -21.16 6.29
CA SER A 124 -45.75 -22.31 6.84
C SER A 124 -46.62 -21.90 8.01
#